data_AF-A0A2S2NNQ4-F1
#
_entry.id   AF-A0A2S2NNQ4-F1
#
_cell.length_a   1.000
_cell.length_b   1.000
_cell.length_c   1.000
_cell.angle_alpha   90.00
_cell.angle_beta   90.00
_cell.angle_gamma   90.00
#
_symmetry.space_group_name_H-M   'P 1'
#
loop_
_entity.id
_entity.type
_entity.pdbx_description
1 polymer ?
#
loop_
_entity_poly.entity_id
_entity_poly.type
_entity_poly.pdbx_seq_one_letter_code
_entity_poly.pdbx_strand_id
1 'polypeptide(L)'
;KLISKMNQTEQNERFESIRYQLDALGYRQFMPLDSIDLVSQLIGDLLHTTDSLKQYKNIAQNTLEVARNLEAKSAPYLRDNCSLIQEHNELQLTLKKELENVKILENKIRILEYEKKEWKQENEKLIKKVEHLEDEAVIKNAKLLELGNLFLIPQLETKSNEFKSLRPSIQIDNSDNYKNEEENNILKKKVKELYKETEHLKKNNKHTKFLSSKYSPKQKNQTIKTDADTYIDLRADNEVLRRQLDGNKLNINLICDQVTLIKKTSVNALLNYFSTIIVDHIKI
;
A
#
# COMPACT_ATOMS: atom_id res chain seq x y z
N LYS A 1 27.04 82.63 -30.38
CA LYS A 1 27.40 82.93 -28.97
C LYS A 1 26.37 82.41 -27.96
N LEU A 2 25.06 82.57 -28.16
CA LEU A 2 24.03 82.05 -27.25
C LEU A 2 24.00 80.50 -27.17
N ILE A 3 24.11 79.81 -28.32
CA ILE A 3 24.09 78.34 -28.39
C ILE A 3 25.30 77.69 -27.68
N SER A 4 26.51 78.28 -27.81
CA SER A 4 27.70 77.76 -27.12
C SER A 4 27.66 78.00 -25.62
N LYS A 5 27.03 79.08 -25.16
CA LYS A 5 26.79 79.33 -23.73
C LYS A 5 25.78 78.33 -23.17
N MET A 6 24.72 78.03 -23.91
CA MET A 6 23.66 77.09 -23.51
C MET A 6 24.18 75.66 -23.37
N ASN A 7 24.99 75.19 -24.33
CA ASN A 7 25.69 73.90 -24.22
C ASN A 7 26.67 73.84 -23.04
N GLN A 8 27.31 74.96 -22.67
CA GLN A 8 28.19 75.00 -21.50
C GLN A 8 27.41 74.90 -20.18
N THR A 9 26.24 75.53 -20.08
CA THR A 9 25.40 75.42 -18.88
C THR A 9 24.88 73.99 -18.70
N GLU A 10 24.40 73.35 -19.76
CA GLU A 10 23.90 71.97 -19.71
C GLU A 10 25.00 70.96 -19.37
N GLN A 11 26.22 71.15 -19.89
CA GLN A 11 27.37 70.32 -19.56
C GLN A 11 27.83 70.50 -18.11
N ASN A 12 27.76 71.74 -17.58
CA ASN A 12 28.07 72.00 -16.17
C ASN A 12 27.04 71.37 -15.22
N GLU A 13 25.75 71.42 -15.56
CA GLU A 13 24.69 70.79 -14.75
C GLU A 13 24.83 69.25 -14.72
N ARG A 14 25.18 68.63 -15.86
CA ARG A 14 25.48 67.20 -15.93
C ARG A 14 26.74 66.83 -15.13
N PHE A 15 27.80 67.64 -15.25
CA PHE A 15 29.03 67.45 -14.49
C PHE A 15 28.78 67.46 -12.98
N GLU A 16 28.04 68.45 -12.47
CA GLU A 16 27.68 68.55 -11.06
C GLU A 16 26.84 67.36 -10.58
N SER A 17 25.87 66.90 -11.39
CA SER A 17 25.06 65.73 -11.06
C SER A 17 25.88 64.45 -10.95
N ILE A 18 26.80 64.21 -11.91
CA ILE A 18 27.68 63.03 -11.90
C ILE A 18 28.69 63.14 -10.76
N ARG A 19 29.21 64.34 -10.49
CA ARG A 19 30.10 64.60 -9.37
C ARG A 19 29.44 64.30 -8.04
N TYR A 20 28.19 64.72 -7.85
CA TYR A 20 27.40 64.42 -6.65
C TYR A 20 27.19 62.90 -6.47
N GLN A 21 26.88 62.17 -7.55
CA GLN A 21 26.72 60.72 -7.50
C GLN A 21 28.04 59.99 -7.18
N LEU A 22 29.16 60.45 -7.73
CA LEU A 22 30.48 59.90 -7.43
C LEU A 22 30.94 60.21 -6.02
N ASP A 23 30.69 61.43 -5.54
CA ASP A 23 31.01 61.81 -4.16
C ASP A 23 30.16 60.99 -3.17
N ALA A 24 28.91 60.68 -3.50
CA ALA A 24 28.07 59.76 -2.73
C ALA A 24 28.60 58.31 -2.73
N LEU A 25 29.28 57.89 -3.80
CA LEU A 25 30.00 56.62 -3.89
C LEU A 25 31.41 56.68 -3.27
N GLY A 26 31.87 57.85 -2.83
CA GLY A 26 33.18 58.07 -2.21
C GLY A 26 34.32 58.42 -3.17
N TYR A 27 34.05 58.60 -4.46
CA TYR A 27 35.05 58.90 -5.49
C TYR A 27 35.30 60.41 -5.65
N ARG A 28 36.25 60.95 -4.87
CA ARG A 28 36.58 62.39 -4.85
C ARG A 28 37.67 62.84 -5.83
N GLN A 29 38.19 61.95 -6.66
CA GLN A 29 39.29 62.23 -7.60
C GLN A 29 38.90 63.25 -8.69
N PHE A 30 39.87 64.02 -9.20
CA PHE A 30 39.64 64.99 -10.29
C PHE A 30 39.19 64.27 -11.57
N MET A 31 38.15 64.77 -12.24
CA MET A 31 37.62 64.20 -13.48
C MET A 31 37.70 65.22 -14.62
N PRO A 32 38.28 64.86 -15.79
CA PRO A 32 38.27 65.70 -16.98
C PRO A 32 36.89 65.74 -17.65
N LEU A 33 36.54 66.90 -18.23
CA LEU A 33 35.23 67.17 -18.85
C LEU A 33 34.91 66.21 -20.01
N ASP A 34 35.92 65.72 -20.74
CA ASP A 34 35.71 64.81 -21.88
C ASP A 34 35.26 63.40 -21.46
N SER A 35 35.39 63.06 -20.16
CA SER A 35 35.05 61.74 -19.62
C SER A 35 33.65 61.66 -18.98
N ILE A 36 32.91 62.77 -18.96
CA ILE A 36 31.60 62.90 -18.31
C ILE A 36 30.59 61.91 -18.85
N ASP A 37 30.42 61.83 -20.17
CA ASP A 37 29.38 61.00 -20.79
C ASP A 37 29.62 59.50 -20.52
N LEU A 38 30.89 59.07 -20.59
CA LEU A 38 31.28 57.69 -20.30
C LEU A 38 31.01 57.33 -18.83
N VAL A 39 31.38 58.20 -17.91
CA VAL A 39 31.20 57.96 -16.48
C VAL A 39 29.72 58.00 -16.10
N SER A 40 28.94 58.88 -16.71
CA SER A 40 27.47 58.91 -16.55
C SER A 40 26.84 57.57 -16.94
N GLN A 41 27.25 57.02 -18.07
CA GLN A 41 26.71 55.76 -18.58
C GLN A 41 27.12 54.59 -17.68
N LEU A 42 28.38 54.56 -17.23
CA LEU A 42 28.88 53.53 -16.33
C LEU A 42 28.17 53.54 -14.97
N ILE A 43 27.90 54.73 -14.41
CA ILE A 43 27.15 54.87 -13.16
C ILE A 43 25.70 54.41 -13.36
N GLY A 44 25.07 54.79 -14.47
CA GLY A 44 23.73 54.32 -14.83
C GLY A 44 23.66 52.79 -14.89
N ASP A 45 24.61 52.16 -15.57
CA ASP A 45 24.71 50.71 -15.68
C ASP A 45 24.97 50.05 -14.32
N LEU A 46 25.84 50.63 -13.49
CA LEU A 46 26.15 50.11 -12.15
C LEU A 46 24.92 50.18 -11.23
N LEU A 47 24.18 51.28 -11.28
CA LEU A 47 22.98 51.49 -10.47
C LEU A 47 21.86 50.54 -10.93
N HIS A 48 21.66 50.41 -12.24
CA HIS A 48 20.71 49.48 -12.83
C HIS A 48 21.04 48.01 -12.51
N THR A 49 22.30 47.60 -12.66
CA THR A 49 22.74 46.23 -12.33
C THR A 49 22.63 45.95 -10.84
N THR A 50 22.95 46.91 -9.98
CA THR A 50 22.83 46.77 -8.52
C THR A 50 21.36 46.62 -8.11
N ASP A 51 20.46 47.42 -8.67
CA ASP A 51 19.04 47.33 -8.36
C ASP A 51 18.41 46.06 -8.94
N SER A 52 18.79 45.67 -10.15
CA SER A 52 18.41 44.38 -10.73
C SER A 52 18.89 43.21 -9.85
N LEU A 53 20.13 43.26 -9.36
CA LEU A 53 20.69 42.24 -8.48
C LEU A 53 19.93 42.16 -7.14
N LYS A 54 19.57 43.30 -6.54
CA LYS A 54 18.72 43.33 -5.33
C LYS A 54 17.34 42.70 -5.60
N GLN A 55 16.74 42.99 -6.75
CA GLN A 55 15.46 42.40 -7.16
C GLN A 55 15.57 40.87 -7.30
N TYR A 56 16.57 40.38 -8.05
CA TYR A 56 16.78 38.94 -8.21
C TYR A 56 17.09 38.25 -6.88
N LYS A 57 17.85 38.89 -5.99
CA LYS A 57 18.09 38.37 -4.64
C LYS A 57 16.78 38.21 -3.85
N ASN A 58 15.90 39.21 -3.88
CA ASN A 58 14.59 39.13 -3.23
C ASN A 58 13.72 38.02 -3.83
N ILE A 59 13.66 37.92 -5.17
CA ILE A 59 12.90 36.87 -5.86
C ILE A 59 13.44 35.49 -5.48
N ALA A 60 14.76 35.31 -5.45
CA ALA A 60 15.38 34.05 -5.05
C ALA A 60 15.04 33.69 -3.60
N GLN A 61 15.10 34.66 -2.68
CA GLN A 61 14.72 34.45 -1.28
C GLN A 61 13.25 34.05 -1.13
N ASN A 62 12.34 34.79 -1.77
CA ASN A 62 10.91 34.47 -1.77
C ASN A 62 10.62 33.09 -2.36
N THR A 63 11.30 32.73 -3.47
CA THR A 63 11.13 31.42 -4.11
C THR A 63 11.57 30.29 -3.18
N LEU A 64 12.68 30.49 -2.46
CA LEU A 64 13.20 29.51 -1.51
C LEU A 64 12.26 29.35 -0.31
N GLU A 65 11.66 30.44 0.16
CA GLU A 65 10.65 30.39 1.23
C GLU A 65 9.36 29.69 0.78
N VAL A 66 8.87 29.98 -0.43
CA VAL A 66 7.72 29.28 -1.02
C VAL A 66 8.02 27.79 -1.17
N ALA A 67 9.21 27.42 -1.65
CA ALA A 67 9.63 26.02 -1.77
C ALA A 67 9.64 25.31 -0.42
N ARG A 68 10.21 25.92 0.63
CA ARG A 68 10.19 25.37 2.00
C ARG A 68 8.78 25.21 2.54
N ASN A 69 7.91 26.19 2.31
CA ASN A 69 6.52 26.13 2.74
C ASN A 69 5.74 25.02 2.01
N LEU A 70 6.00 24.81 0.71
CA LEU A 70 5.43 23.71 -0.06
C LEU A 70 5.94 22.35 0.43
N GLU A 71 7.22 22.25 0.76
CA GLU A 71 7.82 21.05 1.34
C GLU A 71 7.20 20.73 2.70
N ALA A 72 7.08 21.73 3.59
CA ALA A 72 6.44 21.56 4.89
C ALA A 72 4.96 21.13 4.77
N LYS A 73 4.24 21.66 3.77
CA LYS A 73 2.85 21.25 3.49
C LYS A 73 2.74 19.86 2.87
N SER A 74 3.72 19.42 2.09
CA SER A 74 3.70 18.11 1.42
C SER A 74 4.26 16.97 2.29
N ALA A 75 5.14 17.28 3.23
CA ALA A 75 5.72 16.32 4.20
C ALA A 75 4.70 15.42 4.92
N PRO A 76 3.56 15.91 5.47
CA PRO A 76 2.58 15.03 6.11
C PRO A 76 1.96 14.03 5.12
N TYR A 77 1.63 14.48 3.91
CA TYR A 77 1.08 13.61 2.87
C TYR A 77 2.08 12.55 2.42
N LEU A 78 3.36 12.91 2.29
CA LEU A 78 4.41 11.93 1.96
C LEU A 78 4.55 10.88 3.06
N ARG A 79 4.56 11.31 4.33
CA ARG A 79 4.63 10.40 5.48
C ARG A 79 3.43 9.46 5.53
N ASP A 80 2.22 10.01 5.39
CA ASP A 80 0.99 9.24 5.43
C ASP A 80 0.92 8.25 4.26
N ASN A 81 1.28 8.68 3.05
CA ASN A 81 1.36 7.80 1.89
C ASN A 81 2.38 6.68 2.08
N CYS A 82 3.56 6.97 2.64
CA CYS A 82 4.53 5.93 2.96
C CYS A 82 3.98 4.92 3.96
N SER A 83 3.32 5.39 5.02
CA SER A 83 2.69 4.53 6.02
C SER A 83 1.58 3.66 5.41
N LEU A 84 0.72 4.25 4.58
CA LEU A 84 -0.36 3.53 3.90
C LEU A 84 0.17 2.49 2.92
N ILE A 85 1.24 2.79 2.19
CA ILE A 85 1.87 1.83 1.29
C ILE A 85 2.47 0.66 2.07
N GLN A 86 3.08 0.91 3.22
CA GLN A 86 3.59 -0.14 4.10
C GLN A 86 2.46 -1.04 4.60
N GLU A 87 1.40 -0.46 5.16
CA GLU A 87 0.22 -1.20 5.63
C GLU A 87 -0.42 -1.98 4.48
N HIS A 88 -0.57 -1.37 3.30
CA HIS A 88 -1.12 -2.03 2.13
C HIS A 88 -0.31 -3.25 1.71
N ASN A 89 1.01 -3.14 1.71
CA ASN A 89 1.90 -4.24 1.34
C ASN A 89 1.84 -5.37 2.38
N GLU A 90 1.79 -5.04 3.66
CA GLU A 90 1.62 -6.02 4.75
C GLU A 90 0.27 -6.75 4.65
N LEU A 91 -0.81 -6.01 4.41
CA LEU A 91 -2.14 -6.57 4.20
C LEU A 91 -2.22 -7.44 2.95
N GLN A 92 -1.57 -7.05 1.85
CA GLN A 92 -1.47 -7.89 0.66
C GLN A 92 -0.73 -9.20 0.95
N LEU A 93 0.37 -9.14 1.72
CA LEU A 93 1.15 -10.33 2.05
C LEU A 93 0.35 -11.28 2.95
N THR A 94 -0.32 -10.76 3.97
CA THR A 94 -1.18 -11.56 4.86
C THR A 94 -2.34 -12.18 4.07
N LEU A 95 -3.02 -11.42 3.20
CA LEU A 95 -4.08 -11.94 2.35
C LEU A 95 -3.61 -13.09 1.45
N LYS A 96 -2.41 -12.99 0.85
CA LYS A 96 -1.83 -14.07 0.04
C LYS A 96 -1.61 -15.34 0.87
N LYS A 97 -1.05 -15.21 2.07
CA LYS A 97 -0.83 -16.34 2.99
C LYS A 97 -2.15 -16.99 3.41
N GLU A 98 -3.16 -16.19 3.74
CA GLU A 98 -4.48 -16.71 4.09
C GLU A 98 -5.15 -17.42 2.90
N LEU A 99 -5.00 -16.91 1.68
CA LEU A 99 -5.51 -17.57 0.48
C LEU A 99 -4.83 -18.92 0.23
N GLU A 100 -3.51 -19.02 0.47
CA GLU A 100 -2.78 -20.28 0.40
C GLU A 100 -3.24 -21.26 1.49
N ASN A 101 -3.43 -20.79 2.72
CA ASN A 101 -3.95 -21.60 3.82
C ASN A 101 -5.35 -22.14 3.50
N VAL A 102 -6.24 -21.32 2.95
CA VAL A 102 -7.58 -21.75 2.51
C VAL A 102 -7.48 -22.86 1.47
N LYS A 103 -6.62 -22.72 0.45
CA LYS A 103 -6.42 -23.77 -0.57
C LYS A 103 -5.91 -25.08 0.04
N ILE A 104 -4.99 -25.01 1.00
CA ILE A 104 -4.48 -26.19 1.71
C ILE A 104 -5.60 -26.87 2.50
N LEU A 105 -6.42 -26.09 3.21
CA LEU A 105 -7.56 -26.60 3.97
C LEU A 105 -8.62 -27.22 3.07
N GLU A 106 -8.96 -26.59 1.94
CA GLU A 106 -9.89 -27.14 0.95
C GLU A 106 -9.40 -28.48 0.39
N ASN A 107 -8.11 -28.59 0.07
CA ASN A 107 -7.52 -29.86 -0.37
C ASN A 107 -7.59 -30.92 0.73
N LYS A 108 -7.31 -30.55 1.98
CA LYS A 108 -7.41 -31.48 3.12
C LYS A 108 -8.84 -31.96 3.34
N ILE A 109 -9.83 -31.07 3.23
CA ILE A 109 -11.25 -31.42 3.31
C ILE A 109 -11.59 -32.41 2.19
N ARG A 110 -11.19 -32.15 0.95
CA ARG A 110 -11.44 -33.03 -0.18
C ARG A 110 -10.86 -34.44 0.03
N ILE A 111 -9.64 -34.53 0.57
CA ILE A 111 -9.00 -35.82 0.90
C ILE A 111 -9.82 -36.56 1.97
N LEU A 112 -10.15 -35.89 3.07
CA LEU A 112 -10.92 -36.49 4.17
C LEU A 112 -12.33 -36.92 3.73
N GLU A 113 -12.96 -36.19 2.81
CA GLU A 113 -14.24 -36.59 2.22
C GLU A 113 -14.13 -37.86 1.39
N TYR A 114 -13.05 -38.01 0.62
CA TYR A 114 -12.75 -39.23 -0.12
C TYR A 114 -12.52 -40.42 0.82
N GLU A 115 -11.63 -40.28 1.80
CA GLU A 115 -11.35 -41.32 2.80
C GLU A 115 -12.61 -41.72 3.55
N LYS A 116 -13.43 -40.74 3.98
CA LYS A 116 -14.72 -41.00 4.64
C LYS A 116 -15.66 -41.81 3.74
N LYS A 117 -15.68 -41.54 2.44
CA LYS A 117 -16.50 -42.31 1.49
C LYS A 117 -15.98 -43.74 1.35
N GLU A 118 -14.67 -43.91 1.26
CA GLU A 118 -14.01 -45.22 1.20
C GLU A 118 -14.30 -46.05 2.44
N TRP A 119 -14.10 -45.50 3.64
CA TRP A 119 -14.41 -46.16 4.91
C TRP A 119 -15.88 -46.54 5.03
N LYS A 120 -16.80 -45.69 4.57
CA LYS A 120 -18.23 -46.02 4.54
C LYS A 120 -18.53 -47.21 3.63
N GLN A 121 -17.92 -47.24 2.44
CA GLN A 121 -18.09 -48.35 1.51
C GLN A 121 -17.52 -49.65 2.09
N GLU A 122 -16.35 -49.58 2.72
CA GLU A 122 -15.74 -50.76 3.35
C GLU A 122 -16.58 -51.27 4.53
N ASN A 123 -17.07 -50.37 5.36
CA ASN A 123 -17.98 -50.72 6.45
C ASN A 123 -19.27 -51.38 5.93
N GLU A 124 -19.85 -50.88 4.83
CA GLU A 124 -21.02 -51.50 4.21
C GLU A 124 -20.72 -52.93 3.70
N LYS A 125 -19.53 -53.18 3.15
CA LYS A 125 -19.10 -54.54 2.76
C LYS A 125 -18.97 -55.46 3.97
N LEU A 126 -18.37 -54.97 5.06
CA LEU A 126 -18.20 -55.72 6.29
C LEU A 126 -19.56 -56.07 6.91
N ILE A 127 -20.50 -55.14 6.94
CA ILE A 127 -21.88 -55.40 7.40
C ILE A 127 -22.51 -56.53 6.60
N LYS A 128 -22.49 -56.45 5.26
CA LYS A 128 -23.03 -57.52 4.39
C LYS A 128 -22.33 -58.86 4.62
N LYS A 129 -21.02 -58.85 4.90
CA LYS A 129 -20.27 -60.07 5.20
C LYS A 129 -20.68 -60.67 6.54
N VAL A 130 -20.93 -59.85 7.55
CA VAL A 130 -21.46 -60.29 8.84
C VAL A 130 -22.85 -60.89 8.67
N GLU A 131 -23.77 -60.20 7.99
CA GLU A 131 -25.12 -60.71 7.72
C GLU A 131 -25.09 -62.09 7.04
N HIS A 132 -24.24 -62.24 6.01
CA HIS A 132 -24.08 -63.52 5.33
C HIS A 132 -23.53 -64.64 6.25
N LEU A 133 -22.59 -64.32 7.13
CA LEU A 133 -22.06 -65.28 8.11
C LEU A 133 -23.08 -65.64 9.20
N GLU A 134 -23.90 -64.67 9.61
CA GLU A 134 -25.01 -64.88 10.53
C GLU A 134 -26.06 -65.82 9.91
N ASP A 135 -26.44 -65.59 8.65
CA ASP A 135 -27.34 -66.48 7.90
C ASP A 135 -26.76 -67.89 7.76
N GLU A 136 -25.48 -68.02 7.39
CA GLU A 136 -24.80 -69.32 7.35
C GLU A 136 -24.79 -70.01 8.71
N ALA A 137 -24.55 -69.28 9.79
CA ALA A 137 -24.55 -69.82 11.15
C ALA A 137 -25.93 -70.31 11.56
N VAL A 138 -27.00 -69.57 11.24
CA VAL A 138 -28.38 -69.99 11.47
C VAL A 138 -28.69 -71.27 10.69
N ILE A 139 -28.31 -71.36 9.41
CA ILE A 139 -28.52 -72.56 8.58
C ILE A 139 -27.75 -73.76 9.14
N LYS A 140 -26.47 -73.58 9.51
CA LYS A 140 -25.64 -74.65 10.08
C LYS A 140 -26.20 -75.13 11.41
N ASN A 141 -26.64 -74.22 12.28
CA ASN A 141 -27.27 -74.56 13.55
C ASN A 141 -28.59 -75.32 13.34
N ALA A 142 -29.42 -74.92 12.38
CA ALA A 142 -30.64 -75.64 12.04
C ALA A 142 -30.37 -77.08 11.55
N LYS A 143 -29.38 -77.25 10.66
CA LYS A 143 -28.93 -78.58 10.18
C LYS A 143 -28.36 -79.44 11.31
N LEU A 144 -27.60 -78.85 12.24
CA LEU A 144 -27.07 -79.55 13.40
C LEU A 144 -28.21 -80.05 14.29
N LEU A 145 -29.23 -79.23 14.53
CA LEU A 145 -30.42 -79.65 15.27
C LEU A 145 -31.17 -80.79 14.56
N GLU A 146 -31.33 -80.72 13.23
CA GLU A 146 -31.94 -81.79 12.43
C GLU A 146 -31.16 -83.11 12.55
N LEU A 147 -29.83 -83.08 12.43
CA LEU A 147 -28.96 -84.24 12.59
C LEU A 147 -28.90 -84.75 14.05
N GLY A 148 -28.93 -83.84 15.03
CA GLY A 148 -29.00 -84.18 16.46
C GLY A 148 -30.31 -84.88 16.79
N ASN A 149 -31.42 -84.43 16.22
CA ASN A 149 -32.73 -85.09 16.32
C ASN A 149 -32.73 -86.45 15.59
N LEU A 150 -31.93 -86.61 14.53
CA LEU A 150 -31.71 -87.90 13.86
C LEU A 150 -30.84 -88.87 14.68
N PHE A 151 -30.02 -88.36 15.62
CA PHE A 151 -29.10 -89.12 16.46
C PHE A 151 -29.62 -89.39 17.89
N LEU A 152 -30.85 -88.98 18.21
CA LEU A 152 -31.43 -89.12 19.55
C LEU A 152 -32.40 -90.31 19.67
N ILE A 153 -31.83 -91.52 19.62
CA ILE A 153 -32.17 -92.65 20.50
C ILE A 153 -30.81 -93.35 20.75
N PRO A 154 -30.27 -93.47 21.98
CA PRO A 154 -30.98 -93.82 23.22
C PRO A 154 -30.74 -92.89 24.42
N GLN A 155 -31.70 -93.00 25.35
CA GLN A 155 -31.85 -92.31 26.62
C GLN A 155 -30.61 -92.39 27.53
N LEU A 156 -30.19 -91.24 28.05
CA LEU A 156 -29.55 -91.17 29.37
C LEU A 156 -30.37 -90.20 30.22
N GLU A 157 -31.14 -90.79 31.12
CA GLU A 157 -31.74 -90.10 32.25
C GLU A 157 -30.62 -89.51 33.11
N THR A 158 -30.43 -88.19 33.03
CA THR A 158 -29.84 -87.45 34.15
C THR A 158 -30.73 -86.26 34.47
N LYS A 159 -31.37 -86.39 35.63
CA LYS A 159 -32.12 -85.35 36.31
C LYS A 159 -31.15 -84.21 36.67
N SER A 160 -31.23 -83.06 36.00
CA SER A 160 -30.93 -81.74 36.59
C SER A 160 -31.04 -80.59 35.59
N ASN A 161 -31.84 -79.60 35.99
CA ASN A 161 -31.57 -78.16 35.93
C ASN A 161 -31.54 -77.42 34.58
N GLU A 162 -32.47 -76.46 34.48
CA GLU A 162 -32.33 -75.16 33.80
C GLU A 162 -31.70 -75.17 32.40
N PHE A 163 -32.51 -75.36 31.36
CA PHE A 163 -32.15 -74.94 30.01
C PHE A 163 -32.18 -73.40 29.93
N LYS A 164 -31.10 -72.77 30.40
CA LYS A 164 -30.73 -71.40 30.01
C LYS A 164 -30.28 -71.42 28.56
N SER A 165 -30.80 -70.49 27.79
CA SER A 165 -30.50 -70.29 26.37
C SER A 165 -28.99 -70.30 26.11
N LEU A 166 -28.55 -71.10 25.14
CA LEU A 166 -27.18 -71.11 24.60
C LEU A 166 -26.92 -69.87 23.70
N ARG A 167 -27.30 -68.68 24.18
CA ARG A 167 -26.84 -67.41 23.61
C ARG A 167 -25.57 -67.03 24.36
N PRO A 168 -24.42 -66.84 23.71
CA PRO A 168 -23.29 -66.17 24.35
C PRO A 168 -23.79 -64.78 24.76
N SER A 169 -24.03 -64.56 26.05
CA SER A 169 -24.27 -63.22 26.56
C SER A 169 -22.94 -62.49 26.51
N ILE A 170 -22.77 -61.65 25.50
CA ILE A 170 -21.71 -60.65 25.47
C ILE A 170 -22.01 -59.72 26.66
N GLN A 171 -21.27 -59.90 27.75
CA GLN A 171 -21.21 -58.89 28.80
C GLN A 171 -20.44 -57.73 28.20
N ILE A 172 -21.17 -56.71 27.75
CA ILE A 172 -20.59 -55.41 27.45
C ILE A 172 -20.29 -54.80 28.81
N ASP A 173 -19.01 -54.72 29.18
CA ASP A 173 -18.57 -53.99 30.36
C ASP A 173 -19.01 -52.53 30.23
N ASN A 174 -20.09 -52.17 30.92
CA ASN A 174 -20.62 -50.81 30.99
C ASN A 174 -19.75 -49.91 31.91
N SER A 175 -18.43 -50.08 31.93
CA SER A 175 -17.55 -49.17 32.69
C SER A 175 -17.38 -47.81 32.02
N ASP A 176 -17.63 -47.73 30.70
CA ASP A 176 -17.39 -46.52 29.92
C ASP A 176 -18.61 -45.58 29.86
N ASN A 177 -19.77 -46.00 30.37
CA ASN A 177 -20.99 -45.19 30.28
C ASN A 177 -20.98 -44.00 31.26
N TYR A 178 -20.42 -44.16 32.47
CA TYR A 178 -20.38 -43.09 33.47
C TYR A 178 -19.41 -41.95 33.12
N LYS A 179 -18.29 -42.24 32.46
CA LYS A 179 -17.36 -41.19 31.98
C LYS A 179 -17.96 -40.40 30.80
N ASN A 180 -18.61 -41.11 29.88
CA ASN A 180 -19.25 -40.49 28.72
C ASN A 180 -20.42 -39.58 29.14
N GLU A 181 -21.18 -39.90 30.19
CA GLU A 181 -22.31 -39.08 30.61
C GLU A 181 -21.86 -37.75 31.25
N GLU A 182 -20.76 -37.77 32.00
CA GLU A 182 -20.18 -36.58 32.61
C GLU A 182 -19.50 -35.68 31.57
N GLU A 183 -18.74 -36.26 30.62
CA GLU A 183 -18.18 -35.54 29.47
C GLU A 183 -19.28 -34.94 28.58
N ASN A 184 -20.35 -35.68 28.31
CA ASN A 184 -21.49 -35.19 27.54
C ASN A 184 -22.24 -34.05 28.25
N ASN A 185 -22.30 -34.09 29.58
CA ASN A 185 -22.89 -33.01 30.38
C ASN A 185 -22.00 -31.75 30.39
N ILE A 186 -20.67 -31.92 30.44
CA ILE A 186 -19.70 -30.82 30.31
C ILE A 186 -19.77 -30.22 28.90
N LEU A 187 -19.79 -31.04 27.86
CA LEU A 187 -19.95 -30.63 26.47
C LEU A 187 -21.28 -29.88 26.25
N LYS A 188 -22.40 -30.37 26.80
CA LYS A 188 -23.70 -29.67 26.76
C LYS A 188 -23.64 -28.30 27.45
N LYS A 189 -22.96 -28.19 28.60
CA LYS A 189 -22.75 -26.89 29.27
C LYS A 189 -21.90 -25.95 28.43
N LYS A 190 -20.81 -26.45 27.83
CA LYS A 190 -19.90 -25.66 27.00
C LYS A 190 -20.58 -25.15 25.71
N VAL A 191 -21.37 -25.99 25.06
CA VAL A 191 -22.18 -25.60 23.90
C VAL A 191 -23.17 -24.49 24.27
N LYS A 192 -23.79 -24.58 25.46
CA LYS A 192 -24.73 -23.55 25.95
C LYS A 192 -24.04 -22.22 26.27
N GLU A 193 -22.80 -22.24 26.76
CA GLU A 193 -21.98 -21.03 26.94
C GLU A 193 -21.58 -20.41 25.60
N LEU A 194 -21.08 -21.20 24.65
CA LEU A 194 -20.71 -20.71 23.33
C LEU A 194 -21.90 -20.11 22.58
N TYR A 195 -23.10 -20.66 22.75
CA TYR A 195 -24.32 -20.08 22.19
C TYR A 195 -24.66 -18.71 22.80
N LYS A 196 -24.42 -18.52 24.10
CA LYS A 196 -24.61 -17.21 24.75
C LYS A 196 -23.56 -16.21 24.31
N GLU A 197 -22.31 -16.64 24.18
CA GLU A 197 -21.19 -15.81 23.75
C GLU A 197 -21.38 -15.34 22.30
N THR A 198 -21.78 -16.24 21.40
CA THR A 198 -22.08 -15.89 20.00
C THR A 198 -23.26 -14.92 19.90
N GLU A 199 -24.31 -15.06 20.70
CA GLU A 199 -25.42 -14.08 20.75
C GLU A 199 -24.98 -12.73 21.33
N HIS A 200 -24.08 -12.71 22.33
CA HIS A 200 -23.49 -11.48 22.85
C HIS A 200 -22.61 -10.78 21.81
N LEU A 201 -21.73 -11.53 21.14
CA LEU A 201 -20.89 -11.03 20.04
C LEU A 201 -21.71 -10.54 18.86
N LYS A 202 -22.85 -11.17 18.56
CA LYS A 202 -23.79 -10.73 17.53
C LYS A 202 -24.51 -9.44 17.91
N LYS A 203 -24.84 -9.23 19.18
CA LYS A 203 -25.36 -7.95 19.70
C LYS A 203 -24.29 -6.86 19.66
N ASN A 204 -23.05 -7.17 20.04
CA ASN A 204 -21.93 -6.24 19.94
C ASN A 204 -21.63 -5.87 18.49
N ASN A 205 -21.66 -6.84 17.56
CA ASN A 205 -21.51 -6.59 16.12
C ASN A 205 -22.66 -5.75 15.53
N LYS A 206 -23.88 -5.85 16.06
CA LYS A 206 -24.98 -4.96 15.70
C LYS A 206 -24.73 -3.53 16.18
N HIS A 207 -24.22 -3.35 17.41
CA HIS A 207 -23.85 -2.04 17.94
C HIS A 207 -22.66 -1.41 17.21
N THR A 208 -21.63 -2.19 16.87
CA THR A 208 -20.47 -1.70 16.09
C THR A 208 -20.86 -1.43 14.63
N LYS A 209 -21.75 -2.20 13.99
CA LYS A 209 -22.35 -1.83 12.70
C LYS A 209 -23.17 -0.54 12.79
N PHE A 210 -23.90 -0.33 13.88
CA PHE A 210 -24.65 0.91 14.10
C PHE A 210 -23.70 2.12 14.27
N LEU A 211 -22.62 1.96 15.03
CA LEU A 211 -21.59 2.98 15.26
C LEU A 211 -20.73 3.25 14.00
N SER A 212 -20.35 2.22 13.25
CA SER A 212 -19.70 2.33 11.93
C SER A 212 -20.62 3.03 10.91
N SER A 213 -21.94 2.79 10.96
CA SER A 213 -22.89 3.51 10.08
C SER A 213 -23.01 5.01 10.39
N LYS A 214 -22.63 5.44 11.61
CA LYS A 214 -22.59 6.85 12.05
C LYS A 214 -21.23 7.54 11.80
N TYR A 215 -20.12 6.81 11.71
CA TYR A 215 -18.77 7.40 11.58
C TYR A 215 -17.85 6.79 10.52
N SER A 216 -18.32 5.89 9.64
CA SER A 216 -17.57 5.50 8.44
C SER A 216 -18.05 6.32 7.23
N PRO A 217 -17.16 7.04 6.53
CA PRO A 217 -17.44 7.57 5.20
C PRO A 217 -17.80 6.39 4.32
N LYS A 218 -19.05 6.34 3.88
CA LYS A 218 -19.49 5.37 2.89
C LYS A 218 -18.65 5.63 1.64
N GLN A 219 -17.90 4.62 1.17
CA GLN A 219 -17.66 4.45 -0.26
C GLN A 219 -19.03 4.24 -0.92
N LYS A 220 -19.78 5.33 -1.04
CA LYS A 220 -20.90 5.46 -1.94
C LYS A 220 -20.29 6.14 -3.15
N ASN A 221 -20.45 5.49 -4.30
CA ASN A 221 -20.71 6.20 -5.55
C ASN A 221 -21.75 7.29 -5.22
N GLN A 222 -21.27 8.50 -4.96
CA GLN A 222 -22.07 9.66 -4.62
C GLN A 222 -22.37 10.37 -5.93
N THR A 223 -23.39 9.88 -6.64
CA THR A 223 -24.20 10.76 -7.48
C THR A 223 -25.00 11.66 -6.54
N ILE A 224 -24.37 12.75 -6.11
CA ILE A 224 -25.07 13.88 -5.50
C ILE A 224 -25.84 14.53 -6.64
N LYS A 225 -27.17 14.36 -6.62
CA LYS A 225 -28.07 15.22 -7.37
C LYS A 225 -28.13 16.55 -6.62
N THR A 226 -27.36 17.51 -7.10
CA THR A 226 -27.58 18.94 -6.86
C THR A 226 -27.44 19.63 -8.20
N ASP A 227 -28.33 20.60 -8.42
CA ASP A 227 -28.71 21.16 -9.69
C ASP A 227 -27.55 21.77 -10.50
N ALA A 228 -27.75 21.75 -11.83
CA ALA A 228 -27.02 22.44 -12.89
C ALA A 228 -25.53 22.05 -13.10
N ASP A 229 -25.32 21.25 -14.15
CA ASP A 229 -24.23 21.35 -15.11
C ASP A 229 -22.86 21.83 -14.60
N THR A 230 -22.04 20.93 -14.03
CA THR A 230 -20.61 20.78 -14.36
C THR A 230 -20.10 19.49 -13.69
N TYR A 231 -19.96 18.42 -14.45
CA TYR A 231 -19.34 17.18 -13.98
C TYR A 231 -17.82 17.34 -14.05
N ILE A 232 -17.18 17.79 -12.96
CA ILE A 232 -15.72 17.79 -12.87
C ILE A 232 -15.27 16.37 -12.55
N ASP A 233 -14.88 15.64 -13.58
CA ASP A 233 -14.32 14.30 -13.47
C ASP A 233 -12.91 14.38 -12.88
N LEU A 234 -12.81 14.37 -11.55
CA LEU A 234 -11.56 14.39 -10.80
C LEU A 234 -10.58 13.27 -11.21
N ARG A 235 -11.07 12.23 -11.90
CA ARG A 235 -10.22 11.17 -12.47
C ARG A 235 -9.48 11.66 -13.71
N ALA A 236 -10.13 12.45 -14.56
CA ALA A 236 -9.52 13.07 -15.72
C ALA A 236 -8.47 14.11 -15.28
N ASP A 237 -8.78 14.91 -14.25
CA ASP A 237 -7.84 15.92 -13.74
C ASP A 237 -6.56 15.28 -13.15
N ASN A 238 -6.67 14.15 -12.44
CA ASN A 238 -5.49 13.45 -11.93
C ASN A 238 -4.63 12.82 -13.04
N GLU A 239 -5.23 12.35 -14.13
CA GLU A 239 -4.46 11.90 -15.30
C GLU A 239 -3.80 13.07 -16.04
N VAL A 240 -4.50 14.20 -16.18
CA VAL A 240 -3.95 15.42 -16.80
C VAL A 240 -2.79 15.96 -15.98
N LEU A 241 -2.91 16.01 -14.65
CA LEU A 241 -1.84 16.41 -13.74
C LEU A 241 -0.63 15.48 -13.82
N ARG A 242 -0.84 14.16 -13.96
CA ARG A 242 0.25 13.19 -14.20
C ARG A 242 0.96 13.47 -15.53
N ARG A 243 0.20 13.67 -16.62
CA ARG A 243 0.79 14.00 -17.93
C ARG A 243 1.55 15.32 -17.91
N GLN A 244 1.05 16.34 -17.21
CA GLN A 244 1.73 17.62 -17.03
C GLN A 244 3.01 17.47 -16.21
N LEU A 245 3.00 16.67 -15.15
CA LEU A 245 4.19 16.39 -14.35
C LEU A 245 5.27 15.67 -15.15
N ASP A 246 4.90 14.69 -15.97
CA ASP A 246 5.83 13.95 -16.82
C ASP A 246 6.38 14.83 -17.96
N GLY A 247 5.53 15.69 -18.56
CA GLY A 247 5.97 16.69 -19.53
C GLY A 247 6.95 17.72 -18.95
N ASN A 248 6.70 18.18 -17.73
CA ASN A 248 7.60 19.10 -17.03
C ASN A 248 8.95 18.45 -16.71
N LYS A 249 8.97 17.17 -16.32
CA LYS A 249 10.23 16.42 -16.12
C LYS A 249 11.05 16.32 -17.41
N LEU A 250 10.40 16.03 -18.54
CA LEU A 250 11.07 15.97 -19.84
C LEU A 250 11.65 17.32 -20.25
N ASN A 251 10.90 18.40 -20.03
CA ASN A 251 11.36 19.76 -20.34
C ASN A 251 12.56 20.18 -19.46
N ILE A 252 12.52 19.88 -18.16
CA ILE A 252 13.64 20.14 -17.25
C ILE A 252 14.91 19.38 -17.71
N ASN A 253 14.77 18.12 -18.11
CA ASN A 253 15.90 17.35 -18.62
C ASN A 253 16.47 17.97 -19.90
N LEU A 254 15.62 18.40 -20.84
CA LEU A 254 16.05 19.06 -22.08
C LEU A 254 16.78 20.39 -21.80
N ILE A 255 16.29 21.18 -20.84
CA ILE A 255 16.95 22.42 -20.42
C ILE A 255 18.31 22.12 -19.76
N CYS A 256 18.39 21.10 -18.91
CA CYS A 256 19.67 20.65 -18.32
C CYS A 256 20.68 20.22 -19.40
N ASP A 257 20.24 19.50 -20.43
CA ASP A 257 21.09 19.08 -21.53
C ASP A 257 21.60 20.28 -22.35
N GLN A 258 20.73 21.25 -22.64
CA GLN A 258 21.10 22.49 -23.31
C GLN A 258 22.09 23.32 -22.50
N VAL A 259 21.87 23.48 -21.20
CA VAL A 259 22.80 24.20 -20.29
C VAL A 259 24.16 23.49 -20.25
N THR A 260 24.17 22.16 -20.26
CA THR A 260 25.42 21.37 -20.29
C THR A 260 26.17 21.58 -21.60
N LEU A 261 25.45 21.62 -22.73
CA LEU A 261 26.04 21.89 -24.03
C LEU A 261 26.63 23.30 -24.11
N ILE A 262 25.90 24.32 -23.62
CA ILE A 262 26.36 25.73 -23.58
C ILE A 262 27.61 25.88 -22.72
N LYS A 263 27.66 25.20 -21.55
CA LYS A 263 28.86 25.18 -20.71
C LYS A 263 30.05 24.58 -21.46
N LYS A 264 29.84 23.47 -22.18
CA LYS A 264 30.90 22.80 -22.94
C LYS A 264 31.43 23.68 -24.09
N THR A 265 30.57 24.35 -24.84
CA THR A 265 31.00 25.29 -25.89
C THR A 265 31.68 26.53 -25.32
N SER A 266 31.22 27.07 -24.20
CA SER A 266 31.86 28.23 -23.55
C SER A 266 33.26 27.89 -23.02
N VAL A 267 33.44 26.71 -22.40
CA VAL A 267 34.75 26.21 -21.96
C VAL A 267 35.69 26.01 -23.15
N ASN A 268 35.20 25.44 -24.26
CA ASN A 268 36.00 25.26 -25.46
C ASN A 268 36.38 26.59 -26.12
N ALA A 269 35.49 27.59 -26.09
CA ALA A 269 35.78 28.94 -26.60
C ALA A 269 36.87 29.63 -25.76
N LEU A 270 36.82 29.49 -24.44
CA LEU A 270 37.87 29.98 -23.54
C LEU A 270 39.20 29.26 -23.79
N LEU A 271 39.20 27.93 -23.90
CA LEU A 271 40.41 27.15 -24.21
C LEU A 271 41.03 27.56 -25.55
N ASN A 272 40.22 27.79 -26.59
CA ASN A 272 40.70 28.27 -27.87
C ASN A 272 41.29 29.68 -27.76
N TYR A 273 40.63 30.60 -27.04
CA TYR A 273 41.12 31.96 -26.84
C TYR A 273 42.46 31.98 -26.08
N PHE A 274 42.59 31.18 -25.02
CA PHE A 274 43.86 31.02 -24.31
C PHE A 274 44.94 30.39 -25.18
N SER A 275 44.60 29.40 -26.01
CA SER A 275 45.54 28.79 -26.95
C SER A 275 46.05 29.80 -27.99
N THR A 276 45.17 30.66 -28.53
CA THR A 276 45.57 31.73 -29.47
C THR A 276 46.48 32.76 -28.80
N ILE A 277 46.15 33.21 -27.58
CA ILE A 277 46.99 34.17 -26.83
C ILE A 277 48.36 33.56 -26.51
N ILE A 278 48.42 32.29 -26.12
CA ILE A 278 49.69 31.61 -25.82
C ILE A 278 50.54 31.47 -27.10
N VAL A 279 49.93 31.13 -28.24
CA VAL A 279 50.64 31.04 -29.53
C VAL A 279 51.15 32.40 -30.00
N ASP A 280 50.39 33.47 -29.79
CA ASP A 280 50.80 34.83 -30.14
C ASP A 280 51.89 35.38 -29.21
N HIS A 281 51.90 34.98 -27.93
CA HIS A 281 52.95 35.35 -26.98
C HIS A 281 54.25 34.52 -27.09
N ILE A 282 54.21 33.32 -27.67
CA ILE A 282 55.41 32.49 -27.91
C ILE A 282 56.07 32.82 -29.27
N LYS A 283 55.46 33.67 -30.10
CA LYS A 283 55.98 34.09 -31.42
C LYS A 283 56.87 35.35 -31.41
N ILE A 284 57.39 35.75 -30.25
CA ILE A 284 58.44 36.78 -30.10
C ILE A 284 59.77 36.06 -29.81
#